data_AF-A0A8T5DRQ0-F1
#
_entry.id   AF-A0A8T5DRQ0-F1
#
_cell.length_a   1.000
_cell.length_b   1.000
_cell.length_c   1.000
_cell.angle_alpha   90.00
_cell.angle_beta   90.00
_cell.angle_gamma   90.00
#
_symmetry.space_group_name_H-M   'P 1'
#
loop_
_entity.id
_entity.type
_entity.pdbx_description
1 polymer ?
#
loop_
_entity_poly.entity_id
_entity_poly.type
_entity_poly.pdbx_seq_one_letter_code
_entity_poly.pdbx_strand_id
1 'polypeptide(L)'
;MAKIAYYPGNVARAASMEVEDCIQPLCKSLGIQLIELPKASSDGGNIIRQASPKLQHALVARNLALAEEKGVDVMTTCATSHGIMCDTIEDLKADPIYTAQLNNLIARSTGVEYSGEANSWHLLHYLVEEIGLEKINDAVVNPINLNIGAYYGPYMQKEGSCSGDDPFMPTYMEQLITALGGTPIEYDLKCQSVGAPSLLTLGKPVMSLIASVISDAKTSGAEVMVSACTVSHANLDSYQTKAGRKTNKDTSMPIMHLAELVAFAFGHFPDRFAQLRTRAKVIGG
;
A
#
# COMPACT_ATOMS: atom_id res chain seq x y z
N MET A 1 -15.96 -13.66 -12.00
CA MET A 1 -14.55 -13.67 -11.54
C MET A 1 -14.12 -12.21 -11.54
N ALA A 2 -13.68 -11.69 -10.40
CA ALA A 2 -13.31 -10.28 -10.29
C ALA A 2 -12.07 -10.03 -11.16
N LYS A 3 -12.06 -8.94 -11.95
CA LYS A 3 -10.99 -8.63 -12.90
C LYS A 3 -10.53 -7.21 -12.69
N ILE A 4 -9.23 -7.02 -12.48
CA ILE A 4 -8.66 -5.71 -12.15
C ILE A 4 -7.24 -5.59 -12.69
N ALA A 5 -6.83 -4.39 -13.11
CA ALA A 5 -5.46 -4.15 -13.54
C ALA A 5 -4.54 -4.01 -12.32
N TYR A 6 -3.40 -4.70 -12.32
CA TYR A 6 -2.42 -4.54 -11.25
C TYR A 6 -1.39 -3.46 -11.60
N TYR A 7 -1.34 -2.41 -10.79
CA TYR A 7 -0.30 -1.40 -10.83
C TYR A 7 0.65 -1.58 -9.64
N PRO A 8 1.88 -2.12 -9.88
CA PRO A 8 2.85 -2.40 -8.82
C PRO A 8 3.51 -1.14 -8.23
N GLY A 9 3.40 -0.01 -8.91
CA GLY A 9 4.26 1.15 -8.66
C GLY A 9 5.73 0.83 -8.87
N ASN A 10 6.61 1.65 -8.31
CA ASN A 10 8.06 1.47 -8.46
C ASN A 10 8.66 0.54 -7.42
N VAL A 11 8.19 0.62 -6.17
CA VAL A 11 8.87 -0.03 -5.03
C VAL A 11 8.66 -1.54 -5.03
N ALA A 12 7.45 -2.03 -5.33
CA ALA A 12 7.16 -3.47 -5.30
C ALA A 12 8.09 -4.27 -6.24
N ARG A 13 8.35 -3.76 -7.44
CA ARG A 13 9.21 -4.43 -8.43
C ARG A 13 10.69 -4.11 -8.31
N ALA A 14 11.08 -3.04 -7.62
CA ALA A 14 12.47 -2.62 -7.53
C ALA A 14 13.14 -2.98 -6.19
N ALA A 15 12.45 -2.77 -5.08
CA ALA A 15 13.04 -2.83 -3.74
C ALA A 15 12.27 -3.70 -2.73
N SER A 16 11.05 -4.12 -3.07
CA SER A 16 10.21 -4.96 -2.21
C SER A 16 9.64 -6.15 -2.99
N MET A 17 10.52 -6.95 -3.60
CA MET A 17 10.12 -8.12 -4.42
C MET A 17 9.32 -9.15 -3.62
N GLU A 18 9.51 -9.20 -2.29
CA GLU A 18 8.69 -10.02 -1.39
C GLU A 18 7.19 -9.68 -1.49
N VAL A 19 6.86 -8.43 -1.81
CA VAL A 19 5.49 -7.98 -2.05
C VAL A 19 5.00 -8.48 -3.40
N GLU A 20 5.77 -8.26 -4.47
CA GLU A 20 5.41 -8.67 -5.84
C GLU A 20 5.16 -10.18 -5.93
N ASP A 21 6.04 -10.99 -5.30
CA ASP A 21 5.94 -12.44 -5.23
C ASP A 21 4.58 -12.91 -4.68
N CYS A 22 3.99 -12.13 -3.77
CA CYS A 22 2.77 -12.49 -3.07
C CYS A 22 1.48 -12.15 -3.85
N ILE A 23 1.53 -11.20 -4.79
CA ILE A 23 0.33 -10.65 -5.44
C ILE A 23 -0.40 -11.68 -6.31
N GLN A 24 0.32 -12.38 -7.18
CA GLN A 24 -0.30 -13.38 -8.03
C GLN A 24 -0.88 -14.57 -7.22
N PRO A 25 -0.14 -15.17 -6.26
CA PRO A 25 -0.68 -16.24 -5.42
C PRO A 25 -1.90 -15.82 -4.59
N LEU A 26 -1.87 -14.66 -3.93
CA LEU A 26 -3.00 -14.22 -3.10
C LEU A 26 -4.25 -13.94 -3.95
N CYS A 27 -4.09 -13.32 -5.12
CA CYS A 27 -5.20 -13.04 -6.02
C CYS A 27 -5.80 -14.33 -6.60
N LYS A 28 -4.95 -15.31 -6.92
CA LYS A 28 -5.39 -16.63 -7.37
C LYS A 28 -6.24 -17.34 -6.33
N SER A 29 -5.86 -17.29 -5.04
CA SER A 29 -6.64 -17.89 -3.95
C SER A 29 -8.06 -17.30 -3.85
N LEU A 30 -8.23 -16.03 -4.19
CA LEU A 30 -9.53 -15.33 -4.14
C LEU A 30 -10.30 -15.36 -5.46
N GLY A 31 -9.75 -15.98 -6.51
CA GLY A 31 -10.33 -15.96 -7.85
C GLY A 31 -10.36 -14.56 -8.47
N ILE A 32 -9.33 -13.76 -8.23
CA ILE A 32 -9.13 -12.44 -8.85
C ILE A 32 -8.22 -12.62 -10.07
N GLN A 33 -8.70 -12.17 -11.23
CA GLN A 33 -7.91 -12.13 -12.45
C GLN A 33 -7.17 -10.79 -12.54
N LEU A 34 -5.84 -10.84 -12.40
CA LEU A 34 -4.99 -9.67 -12.58
C LEU A 34 -4.67 -9.43 -14.05
N ILE A 35 -4.83 -8.17 -14.47
CA ILE A 35 -4.46 -7.70 -15.80
C ILE A 35 -3.18 -6.89 -15.69
N GLU A 36 -2.15 -7.30 -16.42
CA GLU A 36 -0.91 -6.55 -16.43
C GLU A 36 -1.00 -5.29 -17.30
N LEU A 37 -0.37 -4.23 -16.82
CA LEU A 37 -0.16 -2.97 -17.56
C LEU A 37 1.33 -2.81 -17.89
N PRO A 38 1.89 -3.55 -18.87
CA PRO A 38 3.33 -3.57 -19.13
C PRO A 38 3.89 -2.22 -19.58
N LYS A 39 3.05 -1.33 -20.10
CA LYS A 39 3.41 0.03 -20.51
C LYS A 39 3.24 1.06 -19.40
N ALA A 40 2.74 0.67 -18.22
CA ALA A 40 2.58 1.59 -17.10
C ALA A 40 3.95 2.15 -16.67
N SER A 41 3.98 3.45 -16.42
CA SER A 41 5.15 4.17 -15.94
C SER A 41 5.04 4.43 -14.44
N SER A 42 6.10 4.97 -13.83
CA SER A 42 6.01 5.61 -12.51
C SER A 42 4.89 6.65 -12.47
N ASP A 43 4.21 6.76 -11.33
CA ASP A 43 3.27 7.82 -10.98
C ASP A 43 3.98 9.11 -10.51
N GLY A 44 5.30 9.13 -10.44
CA GLY A 44 6.08 10.31 -10.00
C GLY A 44 6.18 10.50 -8.48
N GLY A 45 5.56 9.63 -7.67
CA GLY A 45 5.68 9.59 -6.21
C GLY A 45 5.25 10.88 -5.50
N ASN A 46 4.44 11.72 -6.16
CA ASN A 46 4.09 13.08 -5.76
C ASN A 46 5.28 14.04 -5.56
N ILE A 47 6.51 13.61 -5.84
CA ILE A 47 7.71 14.46 -5.80
C ILE A 47 7.73 15.34 -7.04
N ILE A 48 7.38 14.78 -8.20
CA ILE A 48 7.31 15.52 -9.47
C ILE A 48 6.29 16.66 -9.40
N ARG A 49 5.19 16.48 -8.65
CA ARG A 49 4.16 17.53 -8.44
C ARG A 49 4.75 18.84 -7.92
N GLN A 50 5.80 18.81 -7.11
CA GLN A 50 6.46 20.00 -6.56
C GLN A 50 7.13 20.86 -7.65
N ALA A 51 7.55 20.25 -8.75
CA ALA A 51 8.16 20.94 -9.89
C ALA A 51 7.15 21.17 -11.03
N SER A 52 6.29 20.19 -11.31
CA SER A 52 5.30 20.25 -12.39
C SER A 52 4.06 19.43 -12.05
N PRO A 53 2.97 20.08 -11.59
CA PRO A 53 1.67 19.42 -11.43
C PRO A 53 1.16 18.83 -12.75
N LYS A 54 1.42 19.50 -13.88
CA LYS A 54 1.04 19.01 -15.20
C LYS A 54 1.71 17.69 -15.57
N LEU A 55 3.00 17.53 -15.27
CA LEU A 55 3.70 16.26 -15.53
C LEU A 55 3.19 15.16 -14.59
N GLN A 56 2.97 15.49 -13.31
CA GLN A 56 2.38 14.58 -12.34
C GLN A 56 1.04 14.01 -12.84
N HIS A 57 0.10 14.89 -13.22
CA HIS A 57 -1.20 14.46 -13.73
C HIS A 57 -1.06 13.67 -15.05
N ALA A 58 -0.17 14.07 -15.95
CA ALA A 58 0.03 13.36 -17.22
C ALA A 58 0.49 11.91 -17.02
N LEU A 59 1.41 11.66 -16.09
CA LEU A 59 1.92 10.32 -15.79
C LEU A 59 0.82 9.42 -15.22
N VAL A 60 0.05 9.95 -14.28
CA VAL A 60 -1.02 9.21 -13.61
C VAL A 60 -2.19 8.96 -14.56
N ALA A 61 -2.69 9.99 -15.26
CA ALA A 61 -3.77 9.85 -16.22
C ALA A 61 -3.42 8.87 -17.35
N ARG A 62 -2.17 8.87 -17.81
CA ARG A 62 -1.68 7.86 -18.77
C ARG A 62 -1.79 6.44 -18.22
N ASN A 63 -1.40 6.21 -16.97
CA ASN A 63 -1.50 4.89 -16.35
C ASN A 63 -2.95 4.42 -16.19
N LEU A 64 -3.85 5.33 -15.80
CA LEU A 64 -5.28 5.05 -15.69
C LEU A 64 -5.88 4.74 -17.07
N ALA A 65 -5.54 5.52 -18.09
CA ALA A 65 -5.99 5.30 -19.45
C ALA A 65 -5.58 3.93 -20.03
N LEU A 66 -4.40 3.41 -19.66
CA LEU A 66 -4.00 2.04 -20.03
C LEU A 66 -4.91 0.96 -19.40
N ALA A 67 -5.49 1.23 -18.23
CA ALA A 67 -6.48 0.35 -17.61
C ALA A 67 -7.87 0.49 -18.26
N GLU A 68 -8.25 1.72 -18.64
CA GLU A 68 -9.47 2.01 -19.40
C GLU A 68 -9.48 1.29 -20.76
N GLU A 69 -8.35 1.23 -21.48
CA GLU A 69 -8.22 0.43 -22.72
C GLU A 69 -8.53 -1.06 -22.52
N LYS A 70 -8.43 -1.55 -21.27
CA LYS A 70 -8.74 -2.93 -20.88
C LYS A 70 -10.12 -3.07 -20.22
N GLY A 71 -10.85 -1.96 -20.05
CA GLY A 71 -12.17 -1.91 -19.42
C GLY A 71 -12.16 -2.34 -17.96
N VAL A 72 -11.10 -1.99 -17.21
CA VAL A 72 -10.94 -2.36 -15.79
C VAL A 72 -10.36 -1.20 -14.98
N ASP A 73 -10.66 -1.20 -13.68
CA ASP A 73 -10.01 -0.33 -12.70
C ASP A 73 -8.56 -0.78 -12.41
N VAL A 74 -7.84 0.04 -11.64
CA VAL A 74 -6.46 -0.22 -11.20
C VAL A 74 -6.42 -0.57 -9.72
N MET A 75 -5.81 -1.69 -9.36
CA MET A 75 -5.44 -2.03 -7.99
C MET A 75 -3.94 -1.80 -7.77
N THR A 76 -3.58 -1.27 -6.60
CA THR A 76 -2.19 -1.15 -6.16
C THR A 76 -2.01 -1.59 -4.71
N THR A 77 -0.80 -2.03 -4.38
CA THR A 77 -0.39 -2.37 -3.02
C THR A 77 0.29 -1.21 -2.29
N CYS A 78 0.40 -0.06 -2.94
CA CYS A 78 1.07 1.12 -2.40
C CYS A 78 0.05 2.19 -2.04
N ALA A 79 -0.16 2.46 -0.74
CA ALA A 79 -1.05 3.53 -0.28
C ALA A 79 -0.67 4.90 -0.86
N THR A 80 0.62 5.17 -1.06
CA THR A 80 1.09 6.39 -1.71
C THR A 80 0.64 6.48 -3.17
N SER A 81 0.80 5.40 -3.94
CA SER A 81 0.34 5.37 -5.33
C SER A 81 -1.17 5.49 -5.44
N HIS A 82 -1.92 4.82 -4.55
CA HIS A 82 -3.37 4.92 -4.50
C HIS A 82 -3.83 6.37 -4.23
N GLY A 83 -3.31 7.00 -3.17
CA GLY A 83 -3.66 8.39 -2.85
C GLY A 83 -3.29 9.39 -3.96
N ILE A 84 -2.17 9.19 -4.64
CA ILE A 84 -1.77 10.00 -5.82
C ILE A 84 -2.76 9.84 -6.98
N MET A 85 -3.21 8.60 -7.23
CA MET A 85 -4.18 8.31 -8.28
C MET A 85 -5.54 8.95 -7.95
N CYS A 86 -6.02 8.80 -6.72
CA CYS A 86 -7.27 9.41 -6.27
C CYS A 86 -7.22 10.95 -6.37
N ASP A 87 -6.13 11.58 -5.90
CA ASP A 87 -5.93 13.03 -6.05
C ASP A 87 -5.99 13.48 -7.50
N THR A 88 -5.32 12.75 -8.38
CA THR A 88 -5.30 13.10 -9.80
C THR A 88 -6.68 12.91 -10.43
N ILE A 89 -7.41 11.85 -10.07
CA ILE A 89 -8.78 11.63 -10.55
C ILE A 89 -9.69 12.78 -10.12
N GLU A 90 -9.61 13.21 -8.86
CA GLU A 90 -10.39 14.34 -8.34
C GLU A 90 -10.02 15.66 -9.03
N ASP A 91 -8.73 15.98 -9.11
CA ASP A 91 -8.23 17.20 -9.76
C ASP A 91 -8.68 17.27 -11.23
N LEU A 92 -8.65 16.14 -11.96
CA LEU A 92 -9.06 16.07 -13.37
C LEU A 92 -10.59 16.12 -13.56
N LYS A 93 -11.35 15.55 -12.61
CA LYS A 93 -12.82 15.66 -12.62
C LYS A 93 -13.28 17.10 -12.36
N ALA A 94 -12.55 17.84 -11.52
CA ALA A 94 -12.89 19.22 -11.16
C ALA A 94 -12.64 20.25 -12.29
N ASP A 95 -11.69 20.01 -13.19
CA ASP A 95 -11.36 20.92 -14.30
C ASP A 95 -11.35 20.22 -15.67
N PRO A 96 -12.51 20.12 -16.35
CA PRO A 96 -12.62 19.48 -17.67
C PRO A 96 -11.79 20.16 -18.77
N ILE A 97 -11.57 21.47 -18.68
CA ILE A 97 -10.79 22.22 -19.68
C ILE A 97 -9.32 21.82 -19.56
N TYR A 98 -8.79 21.82 -18.34
CA TYR A 98 -7.44 21.35 -18.07
C TYR A 98 -7.27 19.88 -18.45
N THR A 99 -8.25 19.02 -18.12
CA THR A 99 -8.24 17.60 -18.48
C THR A 99 -8.19 17.40 -19.99
N ALA A 100 -8.96 18.17 -20.77
CA ALA A 100 -8.88 18.12 -22.23
C ALA A 100 -7.50 18.53 -22.76
N GLN A 101 -6.87 19.57 -22.19
CA GLN A 101 -5.51 19.98 -22.57
C GLN A 101 -4.46 18.92 -22.21
N LEU A 102 -4.61 18.29 -21.06
CA LEU A 102 -3.74 17.20 -20.60
C LEU A 102 -3.91 15.97 -21.49
N ASN A 103 -5.14 15.60 -21.82
CA ASN A 103 -5.43 14.45 -22.65
C ASN A 103 -4.84 14.62 -24.06
N ASN A 104 -4.94 15.82 -24.65
CA ASN A 104 -4.27 16.15 -25.91
C ASN A 104 -2.75 15.93 -25.85
N LEU A 105 -2.10 16.25 -24.72
CA LEU A 105 -0.67 16.00 -24.52
C LEU A 105 -0.37 14.50 -24.45
N ILE A 106 -1.16 13.74 -23.67
CA ILE A 106 -0.98 12.29 -23.48
C ILE A 106 -1.19 11.56 -24.82
N ALA A 107 -2.27 11.88 -25.53
CA ALA A 107 -2.60 11.30 -26.83
C ALA A 107 -1.48 11.52 -27.85
N ARG A 108 -0.99 12.76 -27.98
CA ARG A 108 0.10 13.08 -28.92
C ARG A 108 1.44 12.42 -28.58
N SER A 109 1.72 12.18 -27.30
CA SER A 109 3.00 11.63 -26.85
C SER A 109 3.01 10.11 -26.74
N THR A 110 1.86 9.49 -26.53
CA THR A 110 1.77 8.05 -26.18
C THR A 110 0.75 7.26 -26.99
N GLY A 111 -0.16 7.94 -27.69
CA GLY A 111 -1.25 7.32 -28.44
C GLY A 111 -2.40 6.79 -27.58
N VAL A 112 -2.44 7.16 -26.29
CA VAL A 112 -3.46 6.73 -25.33
C VAL A 112 -4.29 7.95 -24.90
N GLU A 113 -5.59 7.76 -24.70
CA GLU A 113 -6.52 8.80 -24.25
C GLU A 113 -7.16 8.43 -22.91
N TYR A 114 -7.13 9.35 -21.95
CA TYR A 114 -7.79 9.23 -20.65
C TYR A 114 -9.24 9.73 -20.76
N SER A 115 -10.18 8.86 -20.42
CA SER A 115 -11.63 9.09 -20.45
C SER A 115 -12.21 9.45 -19.09
N GLY A 116 -11.55 9.10 -17.97
CA GLY A 116 -12.01 9.43 -16.63
C GLY A 116 -12.88 8.36 -15.97
N GLU A 117 -12.89 7.15 -16.53
CA GLU A 117 -13.74 6.03 -16.13
C GLU A 117 -13.03 5.09 -15.14
N ALA A 118 -11.71 4.93 -15.26
CA ALA A 118 -10.96 4.03 -14.36
C ALA A 118 -10.74 4.67 -12.98
N ASN A 119 -11.06 3.91 -11.94
CA ASN A 119 -10.77 4.25 -10.56
C ASN A 119 -9.52 3.54 -10.05
N SER A 120 -9.00 4.02 -8.92
CA SER A 120 -7.91 3.38 -8.19
C SER A 120 -8.47 2.64 -6.98
N TRP A 121 -7.96 1.46 -6.72
CA TRP A 121 -8.19 0.65 -5.54
C TRP A 121 -6.88 0.39 -4.82
N HIS A 122 -6.87 0.56 -3.51
CA HIS A 122 -5.84 -0.05 -2.67
C HIS A 122 -6.21 -1.51 -2.40
N LEU A 123 -5.20 -2.40 -2.32
CA LEU A 123 -5.41 -3.82 -2.02
C LEU A 123 -6.27 -4.04 -0.76
N LEU A 124 -6.06 -3.26 0.31
CA LEU A 124 -6.85 -3.35 1.53
C LEU A 124 -8.33 -3.09 1.27
N HIS A 125 -8.65 -1.94 0.66
CA HIS A 125 -10.03 -1.56 0.36
C HIS A 125 -10.70 -2.58 -0.57
N TYR A 126 -9.98 -3.05 -1.59
CA TYR A 126 -10.50 -4.07 -2.52
C TYR A 126 -10.79 -5.40 -1.82
N LEU A 127 -9.91 -5.84 -0.91
CA LEU A 127 -10.12 -7.06 -0.13
C LEU A 127 -11.35 -6.94 0.80
N VAL A 128 -11.51 -5.81 1.46
CA VAL A 128 -12.61 -5.62 2.43
C VAL A 128 -13.95 -5.41 1.73
N GLU A 129 -14.01 -4.54 0.72
CA GLU A 129 -15.26 -4.10 0.10
C GLU A 129 -15.71 -5.00 -1.06
N GLU A 130 -14.81 -5.33 -1.99
CA GLU A 130 -15.16 -6.04 -3.22
C GLU A 130 -15.11 -7.57 -3.06
N ILE A 131 -14.17 -8.07 -2.26
CA ILE A 131 -14.06 -9.51 -1.98
C ILE A 131 -14.89 -9.92 -0.76
N GLY A 132 -14.87 -9.09 0.29
CA GLY A 132 -15.57 -9.34 1.54
C GLY A 132 -14.77 -10.21 2.52
N LEU A 133 -14.84 -9.84 3.81
CA LEU A 133 -14.12 -10.51 4.90
C LEU A 133 -14.54 -11.97 5.10
N GLU A 134 -15.79 -12.32 4.83
CA GLU A 134 -16.29 -13.71 4.93
C GLU A 134 -15.53 -14.62 3.95
N LYS A 135 -15.44 -14.23 2.69
CA LYS A 135 -14.71 -14.97 1.66
C LYS A 135 -13.21 -15.03 1.95
N ILE A 136 -12.64 -14.00 2.58
CA ILE A 136 -11.25 -14.01 3.02
C ILE A 136 -11.05 -15.03 4.13
N ASN A 137 -11.89 -15.02 5.16
CA ASN A 137 -11.84 -15.97 6.27
C ASN A 137 -11.98 -17.41 5.79
N ASP A 138 -12.88 -17.68 4.84
CA ASP A 138 -13.06 -19.02 4.24
C ASP A 138 -11.84 -19.51 3.44
N ALA A 139 -11.02 -18.59 2.91
CA ALA A 139 -9.82 -18.91 2.16
C ALA A 139 -8.57 -19.13 3.05
N VAL A 140 -8.68 -18.89 4.36
CA VAL A 140 -7.56 -19.05 5.30
C VAL A 140 -7.17 -20.53 5.43
N VAL A 141 -5.90 -20.81 5.14
CA VAL A 141 -5.28 -22.14 5.31
C VAL A 141 -4.40 -22.17 6.56
N ASN A 142 -3.66 -21.08 6.80
CA ASN A 142 -2.72 -20.94 7.90
C ASN A 142 -3.08 -19.70 8.74
N PRO A 143 -3.89 -19.83 9.81
CA PRO A 143 -4.23 -18.71 10.66
C PRO A 143 -2.99 -18.06 11.29
N ILE A 144 -2.92 -16.74 11.28
CA ILE A 144 -1.68 -16.00 11.59
C ILE A 144 -1.24 -16.18 13.06
N ASN A 145 -2.18 -16.08 14.01
CA ASN A 145 -1.96 -16.26 15.45
C ASN A 145 -0.78 -15.43 16.02
N LEU A 146 -0.74 -14.15 15.68
CA LEU A 146 0.21 -13.16 16.20
C LEU A 146 -0.53 -11.89 16.60
N ASN A 147 0.05 -11.11 17.50
CA ASN A 147 -0.35 -9.75 17.80
C ASN A 147 0.24 -8.80 16.74
N ILE A 148 -0.61 -8.10 16.00
CA ILE A 148 -0.22 -7.36 14.80
C ILE A 148 -0.54 -5.87 14.95
N GLY A 149 0.48 -5.02 14.82
CA GLY A 149 0.30 -3.58 14.66
C GLY A 149 -0.01 -3.23 13.21
N ALA A 150 -1.22 -2.73 12.95
CA ALA A 150 -1.62 -2.24 11.63
C ALA A 150 -1.00 -0.87 11.33
N TYR A 151 -0.26 -0.73 10.24
CA TYR A 151 0.26 0.57 9.78
C TYR A 151 -0.33 0.94 8.42
N TYR A 152 -1.17 1.98 8.40
CA TYR A 152 -1.85 2.48 7.21
C TYR A 152 -0.97 3.46 6.41
N GLY A 153 -0.25 4.33 7.13
CA GLY A 153 0.40 5.50 6.57
C GLY A 153 -0.60 6.58 6.11
N PRO A 154 -0.12 7.77 5.73
CA PRO A 154 -0.98 8.95 5.62
C PRO A 154 -1.71 9.12 4.28
N TYR A 155 -1.23 8.49 3.20
CA TYR A 155 -1.65 8.87 1.83
C TYR A 155 -3.06 8.43 1.45
N MET A 156 -3.55 7.35 2.05
CA MET A 156 -4.92 6.86 1.83
C MET A 156 -5.87 7.26 2.96
N GLN A 157 -5.39 8.02 3.96
CA GLN A 157 -6.16 8.45 5.14
C GLN A 157 -6.74 9.85 4.91
N LYS A 158 -7.67 9.92 3.95
CA LYS A 158 -8.42 11.13 3.58
C LYS A 158 -9.65 10.75 2.76
N GLU A 159 -10.64 11.63 2.77
CA GLU A 159 -11.81 11.52 1.90
C GLU A 159 -11.39 11.34 0.43
N GLY A 160 -12.09 10.46 -0.29
CA GLY A 160 -11.78 10.10 -1.68
C GLY A 160 -10.63 9.10 -1.86
N SER A 161 -9.84 8.80 -0.81
CA SER A 161 -8.76 7.79 -0.86
C SER A 161 -8.87 6.69 0.21
N CYS A 162 -9.73 6.84 1.21
CA CYS A 162 -9.99 5.82 2.24
C CYS A 162 -11.14 4.85 1.86
N SER A 163 -11.69 4.98 0.65
CA SER A 163 -12.86 4.23 0.19
C SER A 163 -14.03 4.36 1.18
N GLY A 164 -14.56 3.25 1.72
CA GLY A 164 -15.59 3.24 2.76
C GLY A 164 -15.07 3.21 4.20
N ASP A 165 -13.76 3.30 4.44
CA ASP A 165 -13.17 3.36 5.78
C ASP A 165 -13.18 4.81 6.34
N ASP A 166 -12.92 4.96 7.63
CA ASP A 166 -12.84 6.28 8.27
C ASP A 166 -11.45 6.91 8.02
N PRO A 167 -11.37 8.16 7.52
CA PRO A 167 -10.10 8.80 7.18
C PRO A 167 -9.24 9.18 8.41
N PHE A 168 -9.83 9.22 9.61
CA PHE A 168 -9.14 9.58 10.85
C PHE A 168 -8.96 8.38 11.78
N MET A 169 -9.91 7.45 11.80
CA MET A 169 -9.94 6.26 12.65
C MET A 169 -10.20 5.00 11.83
N PRO A 170 -9.29 4.63 10.91
CA PRO A 170 -9.50 3.49 10.03
C PRO A 170 -9.52 2.18 10.82
N THR A 171 -10.28 1.21 10.29
CA THR A 171 -10.46 -0.10 10.93
C THR A 171 -10.30 -1.28 9.97
N TYR A 172 -10.16 -1.05 8.66
CA TYR A 172 -10.19 -2.12 7.67
C TYR A 172 -9.02 -3.10 7.80
N MET A 173 -7.82 -2.62 8.15
CA MET A 173 -6.66 -3.47 8.39
C MET A 173 -6.87 -4.35 9.63
N GLU A 174 -7.45 -3.82 10.70
CA GLU A 174 -7.74 -4.58 11.92
C GLU A 174 -8.82 -5.65 11.67
N GLN A 175 -9.85 -5.30 10.91
CA GLN A 175 -10.88 -6.26 10.46
C GLN A 175 -10.26 -7.38 9.61
N LEU A 176 -9.38 -7.02 8.67
CA LEU A 176 -8.67 -7.99 7.84
C LEU A 176 -7.72 -8.87 8.67
N ILE A 177 -6.95 -8.30 9.59
CA ILE A 177 -6.09 -9.06 10.52
C ILE A 177 -6.91 -10.10 11.29
N THR A 178 -8.08 -9.70 11.80
CA THR A 178 -9.00 -10.58 12.53
C THR A 178 -9.50 -11.71 11.63
N ALA A 179 -9.92 -11.41 10.39
CA ALA A 179 -10.36 -12.40 9.42
C ALA A 179 -9.26 -13.40 9.01
N LEU A 180 -7.99 -13.01 9.09
CA LEU A 180 -6.84 -13.88 8.84
C LEU A 180 -6.38 -14.67 10.08
N GLY A 181 -7.11 -14.56 11.20
CA GLY A 181 -6.80 -15.24 12.47
C GLY A 181 -5.63 -14.63 13.24
N GLY A 182 -5.33 -13.35 13.03
CA GLY A 182 -4.43 -12.56 13.87
C GLY A 182 -5.19 -11.72 14.91
N THR A 183 -4.45 -11.12 15.84
CA THR A 183 -5.00 -10.21 16.85
C THR A 183 -4.49 -8.79 16.55
N PRO A 184 -5.35 -7.85 16.11
CA PRO A 184 -4.91 -6.48 15.89
C PRO A 184 -4.60 -5.78 17.22
N ILE A 185 -3.52 -5.01 17.24
CA ILE A 185 -3.11 -4.18 18.38
C ILE A 185 -3.42 -2.73 18.06
N GLU A 186 -4.11 -2.06 18.99
CA GLU A 186 -4.42 -0.64 18.88
C GLU A 186 -3.25 0.22 19.38
N TYR A 187 -2.91 1.25 18.62
CA TYR A 187 -1.88 2.23 18.96
C TYR A 187 -2.08 3.52 18.16
N ASP A 188 -1.59 4.64 18.67
CA ASP A 188 -1.95 5.98 18.18
C ASP A 188 -1.32 6.30 16.83
N LEU A 189 -0.08 5.84 16.58
CA LEU A 189 0.71 6.27 15.44
C LEU A 189 0.48 5.46 14.14
N LYS A 190 -0.61 4.67 14.05
CA LYS A 190 -0.90 3.81 12.87
C LYS A 190 -1.11 4.54 11.55
N CYS A 191 -1.55 5.81 11.61
CA CYS A 191 -1.76 6.68 10.44
C CYS A 191 -0.62 7.71 10.24
N GLN A 192 0.34 7.79 11.17
CA GLN A 192 1.38 8.81 11.18
C GLN A 192 2.36 8.63 10.01
N SER A 193 2.79 9.73 9.40
CA SER A 193 3.82 9.70 8.36
C SER A 193 5.17 9.22 8.88
N VAL A 194 5.82 8.32 8.12
CA VAL A 194 7.22 7.90 8.32
C VAL A 194 8.22 8.74 7.52
N GLY A 195 7.78 9.85 6.92
CA GLY A 195 8.67 10.84 6.29
C GLY A 195 9.36 10.40 5.00
N ALA A 196 8.79 9.44 4.26
CA ALA A 196 9.41 8.87 3.06
C ALA A 196 9.87 9.89 2.00
N PRO A 197 9.07 10.92 1.62
CA PRO A 197 9.50 11.93 0.65
C PRO A 197 10.77 12.69 1.04
N SER A 198 11.07 12.79 2.34
CA SER A 198 12.17 13.59 2.88
C SER A 198 13.31 12.72 3.41
N LEU A 199 13.33 11.42 3.13
CA LEU A 199 14.34 10.49 3.66
C LEU A 199 15.78 10.94 3.33
N LEU A 200 16.00 11.42 2.11
CA LEU A 200 17.32 11.84 1.62
C LEU A 200 17.68 13.27 2.03
N THR A 201 16.70 14.11 2.34
CA THR A 201 16.91 15.54 2.66
C THR A 201 16.87 15.84 4.16
N LEU A 202 15.97 15.18 4.90
CA LEU A 202 15.70 15.39 6.33
C LEU A 202 15.92 14.12 7.16
N GLY A 203 17.07 13.47 6.97
CA GLY A 203 17.38 12.19 7.61
C GLY A 203 17.45 12.22 9.15
N LYS A 204 17.45 13.37 9.84
CA LYS A 204 17.27 13.45 11.31
C LYS A 204 15.79 13.31 11.69
N PRO A 205 14.90 14.23 11.26
CA PRO A 205 13.46 14.09 11.49
C PRO A 205 12.87 12.75 11.06
N VAL A 206 13.24 12.24 9.88
CA VAL A 206 12.66 11.00 9.33
C VAL A 206 12.95 9.79 10.21
N MET A 207 14.17 9.68 10.75
CA MET A 207 14.52 8.59 11.67
C MET A 207 13.71 8.68 12.97
N SER A 208 13.41 9.89 13.44
CA SER A 208 12.56 10.07 14.62
C SER A 208 11.11 9.65 14.38
N LEU A 209 10.57 9.92 13.18
CA LEU A 209 9.24 9.49 12.79
C LEU A 209 9.15 7.96 12.71
N ILE A 210 10.08 7.33 11.99
CA ILE A 210 10.16 5.86 11.86
C ILE A 210 10.27 5.22 13.25
N ALA A 211 11.18 5.69 14.09
CA ALA A 211 11.36 5.12 15.43
C ALA A 211 10.13 5.30 16.31
N SER A 212 9.38 6.39 16.15
CA SER A 212 8.19 6.63 16.98
C SER A 212 7.06 5.69 16.60
N VAL A 213 6.80 5.50 15.31
CA VAL A 213 5.77 4.56 14.82
C VAL A 213 6.06 3.13 15.26
N ILE A 214 7.31 2.65 15.06
CA ILE A 214 7.68 1.28 15.43
C ILE A 214 7.65 1.08 16.95
N SER A 215 8.21 2.04 17.69
CA SER A 215 8.26 1.96 19.15
C SER A 215 6.87 1.98 19.77
N ASP A 216 5.95 2.79 19.25
CA ASP A 216 4.58 2.89 19.76
C ASP A 216 3.83 1.57 19.61
N ALA A 217 3.80 1.02 18.39
CA ALA A 217 3.20 -0.30 18.12
C ALA A 217 3.81 -1.40 19.00
N LYS A 218 5.15 -1.42 19.14
CA LYS A 218 5.84 -2.41 19.97
C LYS A 218 5.49 -2.26 21.45
N THR A 219 5.48 -1.04 21.99
CA THR A 219 5.12 -0.81 23.40
C THR A 219 3.65 -1.13 23.69
N SER A 220 2.78 -1.06 22.68
CA SER A 220 1.39 -1.48 22.77
C SER A 220 1.19 -3.00 22.65
N GLY A 221 2.26 -3.78 22.43
CA GLY A 221 2.23 -5.24 22.44
C GLY A 221 2.18 -5.90 21.06
N ALA A 222 2.49 -5.17 19.98
CA ALA A 222 2.63 -5.77 18.65
C ALA A 222 3.89 -6.65 18.58
N GLU A 223 3.72 -7.90 18.13
CA GLU A 223 4.83 -8.83 17.85
C GLU A 223 5.38 -8.64 16.42
N VAL A 224 4.54 -8.09 15.52
CA VAL A 224 4.85 -7.80 14.13
C VAL A 224 4.06 -6.56 13.70
N MET A 225 4.62 -5.75 12.80
CA MET A 225 3.91 -4.66 12.15
C MET A 225 3.59 -5.00 10.69
N VAL A 226 2.38 -4.69 10.25
CA VAL A 226 1.92 -4.89 8.87
C VAL A 226 1.69 -3.52 8.21
N SER A 227 2.45 -3.23 7.16
CA SER A 227 2.32 -1.99 6.39
C SER A 227 1.36 -2.14 5.20
N ALA A 228 0.47 -1.16 5.02
CA ALA A 228 -0.36 -1.02 3.83
C ALA A 228 0.37 -0.38 2.63
N CYS A 229 1.60 0.10 2.80
CA CYS A 229 2.31 0.86 1.78
C CYS A 229 3.71 0.31 1.55
N THR A 230 4.07 0.00 0.30
CA THR A 230 5.41 -0.46 -0.07
C THR A 230 6.50 0.58 0.20
N VAL A 231 6.21 1.87 -0.02
CA VAL A 231 7.15 2.96 0.27
C VAL A 231 7.41 3.07 1.77
N SER A 232 6.34 3.07 2.59
CA SER A 232 6.50 3.14 4.04
C SER A 232 7.10 1.86 4.62
N HIS A 233 6.78 0.70 4.04
CA HIS A 233 7.37 -0.61 4.38
C HIS A 233 8.89 -0.57 4.25
N ALA A 234 9.41 -0.11 3.11
CA ALA A 234 10.85 0.03 2.91
C ALA A 234 11.50 0.95 3.96
N ASN A 235 10.83 2.04 4.34
CA ASN A 235 11.32 2.93 5.39
C ASN A 235 11.34 2.26 6.77
N LEU A 236 10.22 1.63 7.14
CA LEU A 236 10.06 0.99 8.43
C LEU A 236 11.07 -0.15 8.58
N ASP A 237 11.17 -1.04 7.59
CA ASP A 237 12.02 -2.23 7.65
C ASP A 237 13.52 -1.91 7.50
N SER A 238 13.91 -1.20 6.44
CA SER A 238 15.34 -0.98 6.12
C SER A 238 16.04 0.00 7.06
N TYR A 239 15.30 0.96 7.65
CA TYR A 239 15.90 1.98 8.52
C TYR A 239 15.65 1.76 10.01
N GLN A 240 14.98 0.67 10.38
CA GLN A 240 14.67 0.30 11.76
C GLN A 240 15.87 0.47 12.72
N THR A 241 16.99 -0.20 12.43
CA THR A 241 18.18 -0.16 13.28
C THR A 241 18.78 1.24 13.38
N LYS A 242 18.79 1.98 12.27
CA LYS A 242 19.32 3.35 12.24
C LYS A 242 18.42 4.30 13.02
N ALA A 243 17.11 4.11 12.95
CA ALA A 243 16.11 4.86 13.68
C ALA A 243 16.28 4.64 15.20
N GLY A 244 16.31 3.38 15.64
CA GLY A 244 16.53 3.02 17.04
C GLY A 244 17.82 3.59 17.63
N ARG A 245 18.96 3.45 16.93
CA ARG A 245 20.25 4.03 17.39
C ARG A 245 20.23 5.54 17.57
N LYS A 246 19.42 6.23 16.77
CA LYS A 246 19.40 7.70 16.74
C LYS A 246 18.46 8.31 17.76
N THR A 247 17.39 7.60 18.10
CA THR A 247 16.39 8.07 19.07
C THR A 247 16.51 7.38 20.42
N ASN A 248 17.34 6.35 20.54
CA ASN A 248 17.42 5.47 21.71
C ASN A 248 16.05 4.85 22.07
N LYS A 249 15.20 4.61 21.07
CA LYS A 249 13.92 3.90 21.22
C LYS A 249 14.10 2.45 20.81
N ASP A 250 13.37 1.54 21.46
CA ASP A 250 13.29 0.18 20.94
C ASP A 250 12.46 0.20 19.65
N THR A 251 13.10 -0.26 18.60
CA THR A 251 12.51 -0.37 17.27
C THR A 251 12.65 -1.79 16.75
N SER A 252 13.13 -2.74 17.55
CA SER A 252 13.40 -4.09 17.08
C SER A 252 12.09 -4.84 16.92
N MET A 253 11.52 -4.88 15.73
CA MET A 253 10.28 -5.61 15.42
C MET A 253 10.36 -6.19 14.00
N PRO A 254 9.76 -7.35 13.70
CA PRO A 254 9.54 -7.77 12.32
C PRO A 254 8.51 -6.86 11.67
N ILE A 255 8.78 -6.41 10.45
CA ILE A 255 7.86 -5.63 9.64
C ILE A 255 7.61 -6.40 8.34
N MET A 256 6.36 -6.46 7.93
CA MET A 256 5.95 -7.10 6.69
C MET A 256 4.90 -6.26 5.97
N HIS A 257 4.70 -6.53 4.69
CA HIS A 257 3.67 -5.88 3.90
C HIS A 257 2.34 -6.63 3.98
N LEU A 258 1.22 -5.92 3.82
CA LEU A 258 -0.14 -6.49 3.77
C LEU A 258 -0.28 -7.69 2.81
N ALA A 259 0.32 -7.57 1.63
CA ALA A 259 0.31 -8.63 0.62
C ALA A 259 0.93 -9.94 1.13
N GLU A 260 2.03 -9.86 1.89
CA GLU A 260 2.67 -11.01 2.50
C GLU A 260 1.75 -11.64 3.56
N LEU A 261 1.08 -10.81 4.37
CA LEU A 261 0.17 -11.28 5.43
C LEU A 261 -0.95 -12.14 4.84
N VAL A 262 -1.59 -11.62 3.79
CA VAL A 262 -2.69 -12.30 3.09
C VAL A 262 -2.19 -13.57 2.40
N ALA A 263 -1.05 -13.50 1.70
CA ALA A 263 -0.49 -14.67 1.01
C ALA A 263 -0.10 -15.79 1.99
N PHE A 264 0.51 -15.45 3.13
CA PHE A 264 0.89 -16.43 4.15
C PHE A 264 -0.34 -17.09 4.77
N ALA A 265 -1.38 -16.30 5.07
CA ALA A 265 -2.63 -16.81 5.60
C ALA A 265 -3.32 -17.79 4.64
N PHE A 266 -3.21 -17.57 3.32
CA PHE A 266 -3.73 -18.47 2.29
C PHE A 266 -2.84 -19.67 1.96
N GLY A 267 -1.77 -19.90 2.73
CA GLY A 267 -0.92 -21.08 2.59
C GLY A 267 0.24 -20.93 1.61
N HIS A 268 0.49 -19.72 1.10
CA HIS A 268 1.64 -19.46 0.23
C HIS A 268 2.89 -19.15 1.05
N PHE A 269 4.06 -19.48 0.51
CA PHE A 269 5.37 -19.21 1.12
C PHE A 269 5.51 -19.66 2.60
N PRO A 270 5.19 -20.91 2.94
CA PRO A 270 5.22 -21.41 4.32
C PRO A 270 6.59 -21.24 5.00
N ASP A 271 7.69 -21.33 4.24
CA ASP A 271 9.05 -21.13 4.76
C ASP A 271 9.29 -19.67 5.20
N ARG A 272 8.83 -18.68 4.40
CA ARG A 272 8.90 -17.25 4.76
C ARG A 272 8.04 -16.96 5.98
N PHE A 273 6.85 -17.56 6.05
CA PHE A 273 5.98 -17.43 7.21
C PHE A 273 6.60 -18.04 8.49
N ALA A 274 7.23 -19.22 8.39
CA ALA A 274 7.93 -19.83 9.52
C ALA A 274 9.09 -18.95 10.02
N GLN A 275 9.85 -18.34 9.11
CA GLN A 275 10.91 -17.39 9.46
C GLN A 275 10.35 -16.16 10.17
N LEU A 276 9.23 -15.60 9.69
CA LEU A 276 8.54 -14.50 10.34
C LEU A 276 8.12 -14.85 11.77
N ARG A 277 7.50 -16.02 11.99
CA ARG A 277 7.08 -16.46 13.33
C ARG A 277 8.26 -16.62 14.28
N THR A 278 9.39 -17.12 13.78
CA THR A 278 10.63 -17.18 14.58
C THR A 278 11.13 -15.79 14.93
N ARG A 279 11.14 -14.85 13.97
CA ARG A 279 11.52 -13.46 14.23
C ARG A 279 10.59 -12.82 15.26
N ALA A 280 9.27 -12.96 15.13
CA ALA A 280 8.30 -12.45 16.08
C ALA A 280 8.59 -12.92 17.52
N LYS A 281 8.90 -14.21 17.70
CA LYS A 281 9.25 -14.76 19.03
C LYS A 281 10.60 -14.27 19.58
N VAL A 282 11.56 -13.97 18.72
CA VAL A 282 12.93 -13.60 19.15
C VAL A 282 13.09 -12.10 19.35
N ILE A 283 12.42 -11.28 18.54
CA ILE A 283 12.58 -9.81 18.55
C ILE A 283 11.27 -9.05 18.80
N GLY A 284 10.10 -9.66 18.61
CA GLY A 284 8.80 -8.99 18.75
C GLY A 284 8.30 -8.88 20.19
N GLY A 285 8.67 -9.83 21.06
CA GLY A 285 8.38 -9.81 22.50
C GLY A 285 9.38 -9.05 23.35
#